data_AF-A0A5N6QL36-F1
#
_entry.id   AF-A0A5N6QL36-F1
#
_cell.length_a   1.000
_cell.length_b   1.000
_cell.length_c   1.000
_cell.angle_alpha   90.00
_cell.angle_beta   90.00
_cell.angle_gamma   90.00
#
_symmetry.space_group_name_H-M   'P 1'
#
loop_
_entity.id
_entity.type
_entity.pdbx_description
1 polymer ?
#
loop_
_entity_poly.entity_id
_entity_poly.type
_entity_poly.pdbx_seq_one_letter_code
_entity_poly.pdbx_strand_id
1 'polypeptide(L)'
;MCSDQSRSSLNDGNDKTTYGAFLDVDPSREELSLRSLIDHSIVESFGGGGKACITARVYPTLAIQNEAQLHVFNNGTEDVQITSFSAWSMKKAIIT
;
A
#
# COMPACT_ATOMS: atom_id res chain seq x y z
N MET A 1 0.04 11.05 0.09
CA MET A 1 0.00 9.58 -0.05
C MET A 1 -1.00 9.23 -1.12
N CYS A 2 -0.64 8.33 -2.02
CA CYS A 2 -1.50 7.88 -3.09
C CYS A 2 -1.69 6.37 -2.98
N SER A 3 -2.87 5.88 -3.37
CA SER A 3 -3.17 4.47 -3.59
C SER A 3 -3.63 4.35 -5.03
N ASP A 4 -2.73 3.88 -5.89
CA ASP A 4 -2.96 3.72 -7.32
C ASP A 4 -3.23 2.23 -7.64
N GLN A 5 -4.48 1.96 -8.00
CA GLN A 5 -4.96 0.63 -8.38
C GLN A 5 -5.32 0.54 -9.87
N SER A 6 -4.91 1.51 -10.69
CA SER A 6 -5.14 1.53 -12.14
C SER A 6 -4.67 0.23 -12.84
N ARG A 7 -3.61 -0.39 -12.31
CA ARG A 7 -3.03 -1.66 -12.78
C ARG A 7 -3.24 -2.82 -11.80
N SER A 8 -4.21 -2.72 -10.89
CA SER A 8 -4.46 -3.73 -9.84
C SER A 8 -4.97 -5.06 -10.38
N SER A 9 -5.53 -5.09 -11.59
CA SER A 9 -6.09 -6.30 -12.20
C SER A 9 -6.12 -6.20 -13.72
N LEU A 10 -6.02 -7.36 -14.39
CA LEU A 10 -6.28 -7.49 -15.82
C LEU A 10 -7.78 -7.53 -16.14
N ASN A 11 -8.65 -7.64 -15.13
CA ASN A 11 -10.09 -7.52 -15.34
C ASN A 11 -10.49 -6.04 -15.42
N ASP A 12 -11.01 -5.62 -16.58
CA ASP A 12 -11.46 -4.24 -16.82
C ASP A 12 -12.83 -3.93 -16.22
N GLY A 13 -13.58 -4.93 -15.76
CA GLY A 13 -14.85 -4.73 -15.05
C GLY A 13 -14.68 -4.28 -13.59
N ASN A 14 -13.46 -4.30 -13.05
CA ASN A 14 -13.20 -3.85 -11.69
C ASN A 14 -13.17 -2.32 -11.63
N ASP A 15 -13.68 -1.75 -10.54
CA ASP A 15 -13.38 -0.36 -10.18
C ASP A 15 -11.89 -0.24 -9.81
N LYS A 16 -11.19 0.66 -10.51
CA LYS A 16 -9.76 0.93 -10.35
C LYS A 16 -9.51 2.41 -10.01
N THR A 17 -10.52 3.10 -9.47
CA THR A 17 -10.44 4.53 -9.09
C THR A 17 -9.30 4.76 -8.11
N THR A 18 -8.32 5.58 -8.48
CA THR A 18 -7.18 5.94 -7.61
C THR A 18 -7.61 6.85 -6.46
N TYR A 19 -7.03 6.62 -5.28
CA TYR A 19 -7.28 7.44 -4.09
C TYR A 19 -6.04 8.22 -3.68
N GLY A 20 -6.23 9.35 -2.99
CA GLY A 20 -5.15 10.19 -2.50
C GLY A 20 -5.54 10.98 -1.27
N ALA A 21 -4.55 11.26 -0.43
CA ALA A 21 -4.69 12.11 0.75
C ALA A 21 -3.39 12.90 0.98
N PHE A 22 -3.53 14.17 1.37
CA PHE A 22 -2.40 14.95 1.87
C PHE A 22 -2.00 14.47 3.27
N LEU A 23 -0.70 14.52 3.57
CA LEU A 23 -0.18 14.21 4.90
C LEU A 23 0.29 15.51 5.55
N ASP A 24 -0.11 15.73 6.78
CA ASP A 24 0.37 16.84 7.61
C ASP A 24 1.68 16.45 8.31
N VAL A 25 2.78 16.47 7.56
CA VAL A 25 4.13 16.12 8.02
C VAL A 25 5.13 17.15 7.50
N ASP A 26 6.17 17.44 8.27
CA ASP A 26 7.28 18.29 7.83
C ASP A 26 8.43 17.41 7.29
N PRO A 27 8.59 17.27 5.96
CA PRO A 27 9.59 16.39 5.37
C PRO A 27 11.04 16.86 5.62
N SER A 28 11.25 18.09 6.11
CA SER A 28 12.59 18.58 6.45
C SER A 28 13.03 18.20 7.86
N ARG A 29 12.09 17.72 8.70
CA ARG A 29 12.32 17.44 10.13
C ARG A 29 11.90 16.04 10.53
N GLU A 30 11.01 15.40 9.78
CA GLU A 30 10.43 14.09 10.08
C GLU A 30 10.67 13.12 8.91
N GLU A 31 10.94 11.85 9.25
CA GLU A 31 10.95 10.77 8.27
C GLU A 31 9.53 10.40 7.85
N LEU A 32 9.33 10.10 6.56
CA LEU A 32 8.05 9.61 6.05
C LEU A 32 7.87 8.14 6.45
N SER A 33 6.78 7.85 7.15
CA SER A 33 6.39 6.49 7.49
C SER A 33 5.18 6.02 6.69
N LEU A 34 5.18 4.75 6.33
CA LEU A 34 4.08 4.06 5.67
C LEU A 34 3.92 2.67 6.26
N ARG A 35 2.70 2.32 6.65
CA ARG A 35 2.30 0.96 7.02
C ARG A 35 1.18 0.52 6.08
N SER A 36 1.29 -0.68 5.52
CA SER A 36 0.19 -1.27 4.74
C SER A 36 -0.18 -2.63 5.33
N LEU A 37 -1.47 -2.84 5.59
CA LEU A 37 -2.04 -4.16 5.85
C LEU A 37 -2.54 -4.70 4.52
N ILE A 38 -2.12 -5.91 4.17
CA ILE A 38 -2.47 -6.56 2.91
C ILE A 38 -3.18 -7.86 3.25
N ASP A 39 -4.45 -7.98 2.88
CA ASP A 39 -5.25 -9.18 3.07
C ASP A 39 -6.03 -9.51 1.79
N HIS A 40 -5.39 -10.27 0.90
CA HIS A 40 -5.94 -10.71 -0.38
C HIS A 40 -6.53 -9.57 -1.24
N SER A 41 -7.82 -9.25 -1.05
CA SER A 41 -8.56 -8.28 -1.85
C SER A 41 -8.70 -6.89 -1.20
N ILE A 42 -8.06 -6.67 -0.05
CA ILE A 42 -8.06 -5.38 0.64
C ILE A 42 -6.64 -4.98 0.99
N VAL A 43 -6.36 -3.69 0.83
CA VAL A 43 -5.12 -3.04 1.28
C VAL A 43 -5.49 -1.81 2.10
N GLU A 44 -5.01 -1.73 3.33
CA GLU A 44 -5.19 -0.58 4.21
C GLU A 44 -3.84 0.10 4.44
N SER A 45 -3.68 1.32 3.92
CA SER A 45 -2.46 2.10 3.98
C SER A 45 -2.58 3.24 4.99
N PHE A 46 -1.59 3.35 5.86
CA PHE A 46 -1.49 4.33 6.94
C PHE A 46 -0.20 5.13 6.76
N GLY A 47 -0.33 6.40 6.38
CA GLY A 47 0.79 7.31 6.15
C GLY A 47 1.05 8.20 7.37
N GLY A 48 2.32 8.50 7.64
CA GLY A 48 2.72 9.42 8.72
C GLY A 48 2.26 8.95 10.09
N GLY A 49 2.36 7.66 10.38
CA GLY A 49 1.88 7.07 11.64
C GLY A 49 0.35 7.05 11.80
N GLY A 50 -0.41 7.16 10.70
CA GLY A 50 -1.88 7.17 10.73
C GLY A 50 -2.51 8.56 10.60
N LYS A 51 -1.72 9.61 10.34
CA LYS A 51 -2.21 10.96 10.00
C LYS A 51 -3.10 10.96 8.75
N ALA A 52 -2.86 10.03 7.83
CA ALA A 52 -3.74 9.75 6.70
C ALA A 52 -3.93 8.24 6.52
N CYS A 53 -5.17 7.84 6.22
CA CYS A 53 -5.53 6.44 5.99
C CYS A 53 -6.23 6.32 4.63
N ILE A 54 -5.87 5.30 3.85
CA ILE A 54 -6.56 4.94 2.61
C ILE A 54 -6.82 3.43 2.62
N THR A 55 -8.07 3.04 2.44
CA THR A 55 -8.47 1.64 2.26
C THR A 55 -8.86 1.42 0.81
N ALA A 56 -8.22 0.47 0.14
CA ALA A 56 -8.50 0.12 -1.24
C ALA A 56 -8.94 -1.35 -1.35
N ARG A 57 -9.89 -1.61 -2.25
CA ARG A 57 -10.26 -2.96 -2.67
C ARG A 57 -9.62 -3.24 -4.03
N VAL A 58 -8.98 -4.39 -4.16
CA VAL A 58 -8.33 -4.83 -5.39
C VAL A 58 -8.67 -6.29 -5.67
N TYR A 59 -8.81 -6.65 -6.95
CA TYR A 59 -9.16 -8.00 -7.36
C TYR A 59 -8.23 -8.48 -8.48
N PRO A 60 -6.94 -8.72 -8.17
CA PRO A 60 -5.95 -9.14 -9.16
C PRO A 60 -6.31 -10.49 -9.78
N THR A 61 -5.93 -10.71 -11.04
CA THR A 61 -6.11 -11.98 -11.76
C THR A 61 -4.90 -12.90 -11.67
N LEU A 62 -3.71 -12.35 -11.41
CA LEU A 62 -2.43 -13.09 -11.38
C LEU A 62 -1.83 -13.15 -9.98
N ALA A 63 -1.74 -12.01 -9.29
CA ALA A 63 -1.16 -11.90 -7.95
C ALA A 63 -2.12 -12.41 -6.87
N ILE A 64 -2.38 -13.71 -6.86
CA ILE A 64 -3.30 -14.39 -5.94
C ILE A 64 -2.51 -15.40 -5.11
N GLN A 65 -2.74 -15.42 -3.79
CA GLN A 65 -2.08 -16.34 -2.85
C GLN A 65 -0.55 -16.30 -2.98
N ASN A 66 0.09 -17.42 -3.33
CA ASN A 66 1.54 -17.57 -3.36
C ASN A 66 2.21 -16.86 -4.54
N GLU A 67 1.43 -16.43 -5.53
CA GLU A 67 1.92 -15.65 -6.68
C GLU A 67 1.99 -14.15 -6.38
N ALA A 68 1.45 -13.71 -5.24
CA ALA A 68 1.56 -12.32 -4.81
C ALA A 68 3.00 -12.00 -4.36
N GLN A 69 3.52 -10.88 -4.84
CA GLN A 69 4.86 -10.39 -4.51
C GLN A 69 4.78 -9.01 -3.89
N LEU A 70 5.67 -8.73 -2.93
CA LEU A 70 5.81 -7.43 -2.30
C LEU A 70 7.07 -6.74 -2.85
N HIS A 71 6.91 -5.50 -3.28
CA HIS A 71 7.99 -4.70 -3.85
C HIS A 71 8.09 -3.36 -3.12
N VAL A 72 9.31 -2.83 -3.01
CA VAL A 72 9.58 -1.45 -2.64
C VAL A 72 10.28 -0.81 -3.82
N PHE A 73 9.83 0.38 -4.24
CA PHE A 73 10.31 1.02 -5.46
C PHE A 73 10.45 2.54 -5.29
N ASN A 74 11.34 3.13 -6.06
CA ASN A 74 11.45 4.58 -6.26
C ASN A 74 11.46 4.86 -7.76
N ASN A 75 10.44 5.56 -8.26
CA ASN A 75 10.34 6.00 -9.66
C ASN A 75 10.66 7.51 -9.81
N GLY A 76 11.20 8.15 -8.77
CA GLY A 76 11.66 9.54 -8.80
C GLY A 76 13.03 9.68 -9.47
N THR A 77 13.43 10.92 -9.74
CA THR A 77 14.77 11.26 -10.23
C THR A 77 15.80 11.41 -9.12
N GLU A 78 15.33 11.68 -7.90
CA GLU A 78 16.16 11.83 -6.71
C GLU A 78 16.26 10.51 -5.95
N ASP A 79 17.41 10.28 -5.34
CA ASP A 79 17.65 9.13 -4.49
C ASP A 79 16.86 9.24 -3.18
N VAL A 80 16.33 8.10 -2.72
CA VAL A 80 15.65 7.98 -1.43
C VAL A 80 16.26 6.85 -0.62
N GLN A 81 16.37 7.05 0.68
CA GLN A 81 16.90 6.05 1.59
C GLN A 81 15.77 5.46 2.43
N ILE A 82 15.74 4.13 2.52
CA ILE A 82 14.87 3.42 3.46
C ILE A 82 15.64 3.28 4.77
N THR A 83 15.24 4.04 5.79
CA THR A 83 15.87 4.02 7.12
C THR A 83 15.53 2.75 7.89
N SER A 84 14.30 2.25 7.75
CA SER A 84 13.83 1.01 8.33
C SER A 84 12.75 0.36 7.46
N PHE A 85 12.77 -0.98 7.39
CA PHE A 85 11.74 -1.77 6.75
C PHE A 85 11.48 -3.04 7.55
N SER A 86 10.21 -3.40 7.70
CA SER A 86 9.81 -4.62 8.37
C SER A 86 8.57 -5.19 7.69
N ALA A 87 8.60 -6.51 7.46
CA ALA A 87 7.49 -7.24 6.86
C ALA A 87 7.21 -8.48 7.70
N TRP A 88 5.92 -8.72 7.96
CA TRP A 88 5.46 -9.86 8.75
C TRP A 88 4.41 -10.64 7.97
N SER A 89 4.61 -11.95 7.84
CA SER A 89 3.57 -12.85 7.34
C SER A 89 2.46 -12.97 8.39
N MET A 90 1.26 -12.56 8.02
CA MET A 90 0.10 -12.55 8.91
C MET A 90 -0.61 -13.91 8.88
N LYS A 91 -0.89 -14.48 10.06
CA LYS A 91 -1.71 -15.69 10.18
C LYS A 91 -3.18 -15.33 10.03
N LYS A 92 -3.96 -16.28 9.49
CA LYS A 92 -5.42 -16.14 9.42
C LYS A 92 -6.01 -16.02 10.83
N ALA A 93 -6.84 -15.00 11.03
CA ALA A 93 -7.59 -14.83 12.27
C ALA A 93 -8.75 -15.84 12.34
N ILE A 94 -9.12 -16.25 13.56
CA ILE A 94 -10.38 -16.95 13.81
C ILE A 94 -11.45 -15.87 13.95
N ILE A 95 -12.36 -15.81 12.98
CA ILE A 95 -13.48 -14.87 12.99
C ILE A 95 -14.72 -15.72 13.26
N THR A 96 -15.22 -15.64 14.49
CA THR A 96 -16.45 -16.29 14.97
C THR A 96 -17.60 -15.31 15.02
#